data_AF-A0A6V7VHP6-F1
#
_entry.id   AF-A0A6V7VHP6-F1
#
_cell.length_a   1.000
_cell.length_b   1.000
_cell.length_c   1.000
_cell.angle_alpha   90.00
_cell.angle_beta   90.00
_cell.angle_gamma   90.00
#
_symmetry.space_group_name_H-M   'P 1'
#
loop_
_entity.id
_entity.type
_entity.pdbx_description
1 polymer ?
#
loop_
_entity_poly.entity_id
_entity_poly.type
_entity_poly.pdbx_seq_one_letter_code
_entity_poly.pdbx_strand_id
1 'polypeptide(L)'
;MDNASIFASLLIAFTEIITYLLIIICAIKMVKYVNLHTGFDENMKILVKQLTKTLIILSVVPLAKHAEIIILILIIHTNNNVANIIRLILSHWFHFTPIFNSIVCILTNKPYRNAVFKSIKIFPQ
;
A
#
# COMPACT_ATOMS: atom_id res chain seq x y z
N MET A 1 13.19 23.29 10.10
CA MET A 1 13.69 22.22 9.24
C MET A 1 14.72 22.83 8.33
N ASP A 2 15.96 22.35 8.36
CA ASP A 2 17.02 22.90 7.53
C ASP A 2 16.82 22.48 6.07
N ASN A 3 17.32 23.26 5.11
CA ASN A 3 17.18 22.95 3.68
C ASN A 3 17.67 21.53 3.33
N ALA A 4 18.65 21.01 4.06
CA ALA A 4 19.12 19.63 3.93
C ALA A 4 18.06 18.59 4.29
N SER A 5 17.25 18.82 5.33
CA SER A 5 16.17 17.92 5.76
C SER A 5 15.00 17.89 4.77
N ILE A 6 14.69 19.03 4.14
CA ILE A 6 13.69 19.13 3.07
C ILE A 6 14.16 18.35 1.85
N PHE A 7 15.42 18.54 1.45
CA PHE A 7 16.01 17.84 0.32
C PHE A 7 16.06 16.32 0.53
N ALA A 8 16.48 15.86 1.71
CA ALA A 8 16.48 14.44 2.06
C ALA A 8 15.07 13.83 2.00
N SER A 9 14.06 14.54 2.52
CA SER A 9 12.66 14.06 2.49
C SER A 9 12.11 13.96 1.06
N LEU A 10 12.47 14.92 0.20
CA LEU A 10 12.14 14.89 -1.23
C LEU A 10 12.81 13.71 -1.95
N LEU A 11 14.07 13.44 -1.64
CA LEU A 11 14.83 12.36 -2.27
C LEU A 11 14.27 10.99 -1.88
N ILE A 12 13.95 10.80 -0.60
CA ILE A 12 13.25 9.60 -0.11
C ILE A 12 11.91 9.43 -0.83
N ALA A 13 11.11 10.50 -0.89
CA ALA A 13 9.81 10.44 -1.55
C ALA A 13 9.91 10.06 -3.03
N PHE A 14 10.91 10.61 -3.73
CA PHE A 14 11.15 10.29 -5.14
C PHE A 14 11.58 8.83 -5.34
N THR A 15 12.50 8.32 -4.52
CA THR A 15 12.95 6.92 -4.58
C THR A 15 11.79 5.96 -4.37
N GLU A 16 10.94 6.22 -3.38
CA GLU A 16 9.80 5.36 -3.07
C GLU A 16 8.70 5.42 -4.16
N ILE A 17 8.39 6.60 -4.70
CA ILE A 17 7.44 6.75 -5.83
C ILE A 17 7.88 5.88 -7.02
N ILE A 18 9.16 5.89 -7.37
CA ILE A 18 9.70 5.05 -8.45
C ILE A 18 9.49 3.56 -8.13
N THR A 19 9.77 3.14 -6.89
CA THR A 19 9.56 1.75 -6.47
C THR A 19 8.12 1.32 -6.67
N TYR A 20 7.14 2.13 -6.27
CA TYR A 20 5.72 1.79 -6.44
C TYR A 20 5.26 1.80 -7.90
N LEU A 21 5.78 2.71 -8.72
CA LEU A 21 5.53 2.70 -10.16
C LEU A 21 6.06 1.42 -10.82
N LEU A 22 7.27 0.98 -10.45
CA LEU A 22 7.85 -0.28 -10.93
C LEU A 22 7.00 -1.48 -10.52
N ILE A 23 6.53 -1.51 -9.28
CA ILE A 23 5.62 -2.55 -8.77
C ILE A 23 4.36 -2.64 -9.63
N ILE A 24 3.73 -1.49 -9.95
CA ILE A 24 2.52 -1.44 -10.78
C ILE A 24 2.81 -1.95 -12.19
N ILE A 25 3.90 -1.51 -12.82
CA ILE A 25 4.30 -1.95 -14.17
C ILE A 25 4.54 -3.46 -14.18
N CYS A 26 5.28 -3.98 -13.21
CA CYS A 26 5.54 -5.42 -13.06
C CYS A 26 4.25 -6.22 -12.88
N ALA A 27 3.33 -5.73 -12.06
CA ALA A 27 2.04 -6.37 -11.82
C ALA A 27 1.21 -6.46 -13.11
N ILE A 28 1.13 -5.37 -13.89
CA ILE A 28 0.42 -5.36 -15.18
C ILE A 28 1.06 -6.34 -16.18
N LYS A 29 2.40 -6.33 -16.28
CA LYS A 29 3.13 -7.27 -17.16
C LYS A 29 2.89 -8.72 -16.77
N MET A 30 2.86 -9.04 -15.47
CA MET A 30 2.62 -10.39 -14.96
C MET A 30 1.23 -10.90 -15.33
N VAL A 31 0.18 -10.08 -15.19
CA VAL A 31 -1.19 -10.45 -15.61
C VAL A 31 -1.26 -10.68 -17.11
N LYS A 32 -0.65 -9.80 -17.91
CA LYS A 32 -0.63 -9.96 -19.37
C LYS A 32 0.09 -11.24 -19.77
N TYR A 33 1.23 -11.53 -19.15
CA TYR A 33 2.02 -12.73 -19.41
C TYR A 33 1.23 -14.01 -19.11
N VAL A 34 0.60 -14.09 -17.95
CA VAL A 34 -0.17 -15.26 -17.50
C VAL A 34 -1.45 -15.47 -18.34
N ASN A 35 -2.07 -14.39 -18.82
CA ASN A 35 -3.22 -14.50 -19.73
C ASN A 35 -2.83 -14.98 -21.14
N LEU A 36 -1.65 -14.58 -21.64
CA LEU A 36 -1.18 -14.95 -22.98
C LEU A 36 -0.65 -16.38 -23.07
N HIS A 37 -0.15 -16.94 -21.97
CA HIS A 37 0.40 -18.29 -21.95
C HIS A 37 -0.71 -19.32 -21.77
N THR A 38 -0.92 -20.15 -22.79
CA THR A 38 -1.93 -21.23 -22.83
C THR A 38 -1.59 -22.39 -21.90
N GLY A 39 -0.33 -22.52 -21.46
CA GLY A 39 0.12 -23.58 -20.55
C GLY A 39 -0.23 -23.37 -19.08
N PHE A 40 -0.83 -22.23 -18.69
CA PHE A 40 -1.29 -22.02 -17.33
C PHE A 40 -2.73 -22.50 -17.14
N ASP A 41 -2.94 -23.29 -16.08
CA ASP A 41 -4.28 -23.66 -15.60
C ASP A 41 -5.10 -22.40 -15.27
N GLU A 42 -6.41 -22.48 -15.47
CA GLU A 42 -7.35 -21.40 -15.22
C GLU A 42 -7.34 -20.96 -13.75
N ASN A 43 -7.12 -21.90 -12.82
CA ASN A 43 -6.93 -21.60 -11.41
C ASN A 43 -5.71 -20.70 -11.15
N MET A 44 -4.61 -20.93 -11.87
CA MET A 44 -3.39 -20.13 -11.75
C MET A 44 -3.60 -18.72 -12.31
N LYS A 45 -4.35 -18.59 -13.42
CA LYS A 45 -4.72 -17.28 -13.97
C LYS A 45 -5.59 -16.47 -12.99
N ILE A 46 -6.57 -17.12 -12.35
CA ILE A 46 -7.42 -16.49 -11.33
C ILE A 46 -6.58 -16.05 -10.13
N LEU A 47 -5.68 -16.91 -9.64
CA LEU A 47 -4.82 -16.62 -8.49
C LEU A 47 -3.90 -15.43 -8.77
N VAL A 48 -3.23 -15.40 -9.93
CA VAL A 48 -2.36 -14.27 -10.33
C VAL A 48 -3.17 -12.98 -10.44
N LYS A 49 -4.36 -13.02 -11.04
CA LYS A 49 -5.23 -11.83 -11.13
C LYS A 49 -5.65 -11.31 -9.75
N GLN A 50 -5.97 -12.19 -8.81
CA GLN A 50 -6.27 -11.83 -7.42
C GLN A 50 -5.06 -11.21 -6.72
N LEU A 51 -3.89 -11.83 -6.84
CA LEU A 51 -2.64 -11.32 -6.27
C LEU A 51 -2.29 -9.94 -6.83
N THR A 52 -2.38 -9.75 -8.14
CA THR A 52 -2.14 -8.45 -8.78
C THR A 52 -3.13 -7.40 -8.29
N LYS A 53 -4.43 -7.72 -8.19
CA LYS A 53 -5.42 -6.80 -7.62
C LYS A 53 -5.08 -6.41 -6.18
N THR A 54 -4.68 -7.40 -5.37
CA THR A 54 -4.24 -7.20 -3.98
C THR A 54 -3.04 -6.25 -3.93
N LEU A 55 -2.04 -6.50 -4.76
CA LEU A 55 -0.80 -5.72 -4.82
C LEU A 55 -1.06 -4.26 -5.23
N ILE A 56 -1.93 -4.05 -6.22
CA ILE A 56 -2.32 -2.71 -6.66
C ILE A 56 -3.01 -1.96 -5.52
N ILE A 57 -3.96 -2.58 -4.82
CA ILE A 57 -4.65 -1.94 -3.70
C ILE A 57 -3.68 -1.65 -2.54
N LEU A 58 -2.77 -2.57 -2.22
CA LEU A 58 -1.75 -2.38 -1.19
C LEU A 58 -0.78 -1.25 -1.56
N SER A 59 -0.50 -1.03 -2.85
CA SER A 59 0.38 0.06 -3.32
C SER A 59 -0.22 1.46 -3.15
N VAL A 60 -1.54 1.58 -2.95
CA VAL A 60 -2.20 2.88 -2.71
C VAL A 60 -1.83 3.47 -1.34
N VAL A 61 -1.70 2.64 -0.31
CA VAL A 61 -1.37 3.08 1.06
C VAL A 61 -0.03 3.82 1.14
N PRO A 62 1.08 3.27 0.62
CA PRO A 62 2.33 3.99 0.64
C PRO A 62 2.32 5.21 -0.27
N LEU A 63 1.56 5.25 -1.37
CA LEU A 63 1.39 6.47 -2.16
C LEU A 63 0.69 7.57 -1.33
N ALA A 64 -0.36 7.23 -0.58
CA ALA A 64 -1.02 8.15 0.34
C ALA A 64 -0.06 8.65 1.44
N LYS A 65 0.84 7.78 1.93
CA LYS A 65 1.89 8.15 2.90
C LYS A 65 2.84 9.22 2.36
N HIS A 66 3.24 9.12 1.10
CA HIS A 66 4.11 10.12 0.48
C HIS A 66 3.41 11.45 0.28
N ALA A 67 2.15 11.43 -0.17
CA ALA A 67 1.34 12.62 -0.30
C ALA A 67 1.21 13.35 1.05
N GLU A 68 1.02 12.60 2.13
CA GLU A 68 0.99 13.14 3.49
C GLU A 68 2.32 13.79 3.90
N ILE A 69 3.47 13.15 3.67
CA ILE A 69 4.79 13.74 4.00
C ILE A 69 4.97 15.08 3.27
N ILE A 70 4.59 15.14 1.99
CA ILE A 70 4.64 16.37 1.19
C ILE A 70 3.74 17.45 1.81
N ILE A 71 2.50 17.08 2.17
CA ILE A 71 1.57 17.99 2.85
C ILE A 71 2.20 18.49 4.15
N LEU A 72 2.76 17.61 4.98
CA LEU A 72 3.37 17.95 6.27
C LEU A 72 4.54 18.94 6.12
N ILE A 73 5.34 18.79 5.07
CA ILE A 73 6.42 19.74 4.70
C ILE A 73 5.83 21.10 4.31
N LEU A 74 4.75 21.14 3.52
CA LEU A 74 4.12 22.40 3.09
C LEU A 74 3.53 23.18 4.28
N ILE A 75 2.89 22.50 5.23
CA ILE A 75 2.31 23.15 6.42
C ILE A 75 3.35 23.41 7.52
N ILE A 76 4.61 22.97 7.39
CA ILE A 76 5.58 23.05 8.50
C ILE A 76 5.90 24.50 8.91
N HIS A 77 5.78 25.44 7.97
CA HIS A 77 6.02 26.87 8.19
C HIS A 77 4.77 27.62 8.70
N THR A 78 3.63 26.94 8.82
CA THR A 78 2.38 27.53 9.31
C THR A 78 2.24 27.28 10.80
N ASN A 79 2.23 28.34 11.62
CA ASN A 79 2.12 28.23 13.08
C ASN A 79 0.70 28.55 13.58
N ASN A 80 -0.29 27.84 13.04
CA ASN A 80 -1.70 27.97 13.42
C ASN A 80 -2.17 26.68 14.11
N ASN A 81 -3.05 26.79 15.12
CA ASN A 81 -3.69 25.68 15.83
C ASN A 81 -4.30 24.64 14.87
N VAL A 82 -4.91 25.09 13.77
CA VAL A 82 -5.47 24.20 12.75
C VAL A 82 -4.38 23.32 12.11
N ALA A 83 -3.22 23.91 11.78
CA ALA A 83 -2.10 23.16 11.21
C ALA A 83 -1.51 22.15 12.19
N ASN A 84 -1.47 22.48 13.49
CA ASN A 84 -1.00 21.54 14.53
C ASN A 84 -1.95 20.35 14.71
N ILE A 85 -3.26 20.57 14.66
CA ILE A 85 -4.25 19.48 14.69
C ILE A 85 -4.09 18.58 13.47
N ILE A 86 -3.95 19.16 12.28
CA ILE A 86 -3.72 18.40 11.03
C ILE A 86 -2.46 17.54 11.14
N ARG A 87 -1.34 18.09 11.63
CA ARG A 87 -0.09 17.33 11.84
C ARG A 87 -0.29 16.15 12.80
N LEU A 88 -1.04 16.33 13.87
CA LEU A 88 -1.31 15.27 14.85
C LEU A 88 -2.12 14.13 14.21
N ILE A 89 -3.19 14.46 13.49
CA ILE A 89 -4.05 13.47 12.81
C ILE A 89 -3.25 12.68 11.78
N LEU A 90 -2.50 13.37 10.94
CA LEU A 90 -1.64 12.79 9.91
C LEU A 90 -0.63 11.80 10.56
N SER A 91 0.11 12.23 11.58
CA SER A 91 1.10 11.36 12.25
C SER A 91 0.55 10.03 12.77
N HIS A 92 -0.73 9.99 13.17
CA HIS A 92 -1.36 8.78 13.71
C HIS A 92 -1.95 7.87 12.62
N TRP A 93 -2.23 8.40 11.44
CA TRP A 93 -2.88 7.67 10.35
C TRP A 93 -2.07 6.42 9.93
N PHE A 94 -0.74 6.48 10.00
CA PHE A 94 0.13 5.37 9.61
C PHE A 94 0.10 4.16 10.54
N HIS A 95 -0.30 4.33 11.79
CA HIS A 95 -0.45 3.19 12.70
C HIS A 95 -1.56 2.24 12.25
N PHE A 96 -2.46 2.69 11.36
CA PHE A 96 -3.50 1.85 10.77
C PHE A 96 -3.04 1.06 9.54
N THR A 97 -1.83 1.28 9.01
CA THR A 97 -1.32 0.54 7.84
C THR A 97 -1.35 -0.99 8.02
N PRO A 98 -0.92 -1.58 9.15
CA PRO A 98 -0.98 -3.03 9.34
C PRO A 98 -2.41 -3.57 9.31
N ILE A 99 -3.36 -2.82 9.87
CA ILE A 99 -4.79 -3.17 9.90
C ILE A 99 -5.35 -3.12 8.49
N PHE A 100 -5.08 -2.03 7.74
CA PHE A 100 -5.51 -1.90 6.35
C PHE A 100 -4.95 -3.01 5.47
N ASN A 101 -3.65 -3.31 5.58
CA ASN A 101 -3.01 -4.37 4.81
C ASN A 101 -3.68 -5.72 5.05
N SER A 102 -3.97 -6.03 6.32
CA SER A 102 -4.65 -7.27 6.71
C SER A 102 -6.07 -7.35 6.12
N ILE A 103 -6.84 -6.25 6.20
CA ILE A 103 -8.20 -6.17 5.63
C ILE A 103 -8.16 -6.37 4.11
N VAL A 104 -7.27 -5.68 3.41
CA VAL A 104 -7.12 -5.80 1.95
C VAL A 104 -6.81 -7.24 1.57
N CYS A 105 -5.83 -7.87 2.24
CA CYS A 105 -5.48 -9.27 1.99
C CYS A 105 -6.69 -10.21 2.20
N ILE A 106 -7.46 -10.03 3.27
CA ILE A 106 -8.67 -10.83 3.52
C ILE A 106 -9.73 -10.62 2.44
N LEU A 107 -9.94 -9.38 1.98
CA LEU A 107 -10.99 -9.07 1.00
C LEU A 107 -10.63 -9.51 -0.42
N THR A 108 -9.35 -9.49 -0.77
CA THR A 108 -8.89 -9.62 -2.16
C THR A 108 -8.21 -10.95 -2.47
N ASN A 109 -7.70 -11.67 -1.45
CA ASN A 109 -7.03 -12.95 -1.61
C ASN A 109 -7.86 -14.08 -0.95
N LYS A 110 -8.57 -14.85 -1.80
CA LYS A 110 -9.47 -15.93 -1.34
C LYS A 110 -8.72 -17.06 -0.60
N PRO A 111 -7.55 -17.56 -1.08
CA PRO A 111 -6.73 -18.49 -0.31
C PRO A 111 -6.37 -17.99 1.09
N TYR A 112 -5.91 -16.74 1.19
CA TYR A 112 -5.53 -16.13 2.46
C TYR A 112 -6.74 -16.02 3.41
N ARG A 113 -7.87 -15.52 2.90
CA ARG A 113 -9.13 -15.45 3.65
C ARG A 113 -9.56 -16.81 4.20
N ASN A 114 -9.49 -17.84 3.38
CA ASN A 114 -9.86 -19.19 3.79
C ASN A 114 -8.93 -19.73 4.88
N ALA A 115 -7.63 -19.44 4.80
CA ALA A 115 -6.66 -19.82 5.83
C ALA A 115 -6.97 -19.14 7.17
N VAL A 116 -7.24 -17.83 7.16
CA VAL A 116 -7.59 -17.04 8.37
C VAL A 116 -8.88 -17.56 9.02
N PHE A 117 -9.95 -17.77 8.25
CA PHE A 117 -11.20 -18.26 8.85
C PHE A 117 -11.13 -19.74 9.28
N LYS A 118 -10.27 -20.54 8.64
CA LYS A 118 -10.03 -21.92 9.06
C LYS A 118 -9.24 -21.97 10.38
N SER A 119 -8.24 -21.10 10.57
CA SER A 119 -7.49 -21.04 11.83
C SER A 119 -8.37 -20.58 13.01
N ILE A 120 -9.28 -19.63 12.78
CA ILE A 120 -10.23 -19.19 13.82
C ILE A 120 -11.16 -20.34 14.27
N LYS A 121 -11.58 -21.21 13.35
CA LYS A 121 -12.43 -22.38 13.69
C LYS A 121 -11.70 -23.45 14.52
N ILE A 122 -10.37 -23.47 14.52
CA ILE A 122 -9.57 -24.44 15.28
C ILE A 122 -9.41 -24.00 16.74
N PHE A 123 -9.63 -22.72 17.04
CA PHE A 123 -9.70 -22.19 18.40
C PHE A 123 -11.13 -21.73 18.72
N PRO A 124 -12.09 -22.66 18.92
CA PRO A 124 -13.37 -22.28 19.50
C PRO A 124 -13.08 -21.73 20.92
N GLN A 125 -13.58 -20.52 21.17
CA GLN A 125 -13.66 -19.95 22.51
C GLN A 125 -14.63 -20.76 23.37
#